data_AF-V6TQP4-F1
#
_entry.id   AF-V6TQP4-F1
#
_cell.length_a   1.000
_cell.length_b   1.000
_cell.length_c   1.000
_cell.angle_alpha   90.00
_cell.angle_beta   90.00
_cell.angle_gamma   90.00
#
_symmetry.space_group_name_H-M   'P 1'
#
loop_
_entity.id
_entity.type
_entity.pdbx_description
1 polymer ?
#
loop_
_entity_poly.entity_id
_entity_poly.type
_entity_poly.pdbx_seq_one_letter_code
_entity_poly.pdbx_strand_id
1 'polypeptide(L)'
;SGFLHTPEGGETSCTDNCPDGYFGHTTTGSNLKTCQSCSAPKDGLNPAVTGIPGCTQCTYAAARASTLKCTACGSGYKLEGETCVSSSTNKSGLSTGAIAGISVAAVVVVGGLVGFLCWWFVCRGKA
;
A
#
# COMPACT_ATOMS: atom_id res chain seq x y z
N SER A 1 -17.10 15.28 -25.12
CA SER A 1 -16.40 16.26 -24.26
C SER A 1 -15.56 15.49 -23.25
N GLY A 2 -14.34 15.12 -23.61
CA GLY A 2 -13.50 14.22 -22.80
C GLY A 2 -12.58 14.96 -21.83
N PHE A 3 -11.92 14.18 -20.98
CA PHE A 3 -10.83 14.57 -20.10
C PHE A 3 -9.49 14.20 -20.72
N LEU A 4 -8.52 15.10 -20.64
CA LEU A 4 -7.14 14.85 -21.05
C LEU A 4 -6.41 14.04 -19.98
N HIS A 5 -6.04 12.81 -20.30
CA HIS A 5 -5.25 11.93 -19.46
C HIS A 5 -3.83 11.80 -20.02
N THR A 6 -2.85 12.21 -19.22
CA THR A 6 -1.43 12.02 -19.53
C THR A 6 -0.83 11.10 -18.47
N PRO A 7 -0.53 9.83 -18.80
CA PRO A 7 0.17 8.95 -17.87
C PRO A 7 1.62 9.43 -17.70
N GLU A 8 2.25 9.12 -16.56
CA GLU A 8 3.64 9.54 -16.31
C GLU A 8 4.58 8.97 -17.39
N GLY A 9 5.11 9.85 -18.24
CA GLY A 9 6.00 9.50 -19.35
C GLY A 9 5.31 9.05 -20.65
N GLY A 10 3.99 9.17 -20.77
CA GLY A 10 3.24 8.78 -21.97
C GLY A 10 2.59 9.94 -22.72
N GLU A 11 1.95 9.61 -23.84
CA GLU A 11 1.25 10.56 -24.69
C GLU A 11 -0.09 10.99 -24.06
N THR A 12 -0.48 12.25 -24.29
CA THR A 12 -1.75 12.76 -23.78
C THR A 12 -2.90 12.21 -24.61
N SER A 13 -3.85 11.57 -23.95
CA SER A 13 -5.02 10.95 -24.58
C SER A 13 -6.32 11.56 -24.05
N CYS A 14 -7.36 11.59 -24.88
CA CYS A 14 -8.68 12.05 -24.47
C CYS A 14 -9.53 10.85 -24.08
N THR A 15 -9.97 10.79 -22.83
CA THR A 15 -10.88 9.76 -22.33
C THR A 15 -12.21 10.37 -21.91
N ASP A 16 -13.33 9.70 -22.13
CA ASP A 16 -14.63 10.17 -21.63
C ASP A 16 -14.72 10.10 -20.11
N ASN A 17 -14.04 9.13 -19.49
CA ASN A 17 -13.97 8.97 -18.03
C ASN A 17 -12.52 8.72 -17.59
N CYS A 18 -12.12 9.31 -16.46
CA CYS A 18 -10.80 9.08 -15.91
C CYS A 18 -10.68 7.64 -15.35
N PRO A 19 -9.54 6.96 -15.56
CA PRO A 19 -9.31 5.62 -15.02
C PRO A 19 -9.16 5.63 -13.50
N ASP A 20 -9.24 4.45 -12.88
CA ASP A 20 -9.07 4.31 -11.43
C ASP A 20 -7.75 4.91 -10.94
N GLY A 21 -7.83 5.62 -9.82
CA GLY A 21 -6.75 6.42 -9.27
C GLY A 21 -6.67 7.83 -9.87
N TYR A 22 -7.57 8.21 -10.77
CA TYR A 22 -7.66 9.55 -11.35
C TYR A 22 -9.06 10.15 -11.24
N PHE A 23 -9.11 11.48 -11.10
CA PHE A 23 -10.34 12.25 -11.05
C PHE A 23 -10.36 13.36 -12.11
N GLY A 24 -11.56 13.77 -12.52
CA GLY A 24 -11.73 14.88 -13.43
C GLY A 24 -11.43 16.22 -12.76
N HIS A 25 -10.37 16.88 -13.16
CA HIS A 25 -10.05 18.26 -12.80
C HIS A 25 -10.50 19.20 -13.93
N THR A 26 -11.13 20.31 -13.56
CA THR A 26 -11.41 21.39 -14.53
C THR A 26 -10.68 22.64 -14.07
N THR A 27 -9.71 23.09 -14.85
CA THR A 27 -8.91 24.27 -14.50
C THR A 27 -9.77 25.52 -14.52
N THR A 28 -9.73 26.27 -13.42
CA THR A 28 -10.43 27.54 -13.27
C THR A 28 -9.79 28.58 -14.19
N GLY A 29 -10.47 28.95 -15.28
CA GLY A 29 -10.02 29.99 -16.24
C GLY A 29 -9.92 29.52 -17.69
N SER A 30 -9.63 28.25 -17.95
CA SER A 30 -9.51 27.72 -19.32
C SER A 30 -10.54 26.65 -19.67
N ASN A 31 -11.41 26.25 -18.73
CA ASN A 31 -12.39 25.15 -18.89
C ASN A 31 -11.76 23.83 -19.34
N LEU A 32 -10.44 23.69 -19.14
CA LEU A 32 -9.68 22.52 -19.55
C LEU A 32 -9.97 21.38 -18.59
N LYS A 33 -10.50 20.27 -19.13
CA LYS A 33 -10.80 19.05 -18.39
C LYS A 33 -9.62 18.09 -18.49
N THR A 34 -8.97 17.81 -17.37
CA THR A 34 -7.83 16.88 -17.30
C THR A 34 -8.09 15.81 -16.25
N CYS A 35 -7.53 14.62 -16.44
CA CYS A 35 -7.53 13.59 -15.41
C CYS A 35 -6.31 13.79 -14.52
N GLN A 36 -6.55 14.01 -13.22
CA GLN A 36 -5.47 14.10 -12.25
C GLN A 36 -5.46 12.94 -11.28
N SER A 37 -4.25 12.52 -10.91
CA SER A 37 -4.08 11.40 -10.00
C SER A 37 -4.54 11.78 -8.61
N CYS A 38 -5.30 10.87 -7.98
CA CYS A 38 -5.72 11.01 -6.59
C CYS A 38 -4.53 10.98 -5.63
N SER A 39 -3.46 10.25 -5.97
CA SER A 39 -2.34 9.97 -5.06
C SER A 39 -1.30 11.08 -4.94
N ALA A 40 -1.18 11.97 -5.93
CA ALA A 40 -0.08 12.94 -5.98
C ALA A 40 -0.59 14.37 -5.76
N PRO A 41 0.00 15.16 -4.85
CA PRO A 41 -0.14 16.60 -4.91
C PRO A 41 0.53 17.08 -6.20
N LYS A 42 -0.26 17.63 -7.11
CA LYS A 42 0.27 18.23 -8.34
C LYS A 42 0.44 19.72 -8.10
N ASP A 43 1.69 20.18 -8.00
CA ASP A 43 2.02 21.61 -8.10
C ASP A 43 1.44 22.17 -9.41
N GLY A 44 0.62 23.21 -9.31
CA GLY A 44 -0.02 23.86 -10.47
C GLY A 44 -1.49 23.51 -10.73
N LEU A 45 -2.18 22.77 -9.85
CA LEU A 45 -3.65 22.74 -9.89
C LEU A 45 -4.24 24.01 -9.30
N ASN A 46 -5.26 24.56 -9.98
CA ASN A 46 -6.04 25.69 -9.51
C ASN A 46 -7.54 25.31 -9.49
N PRO A 47 -8.10 24.98 -8.32
CA PRO A 47 -7.52 25.07 -6.97
C PRO A 47 -6.53 23.95 -6.63
N ALA A 48 -5.53 24.27 -5.80
CA ALA A 48 -4.56 23.30 -5.31
C ALA A 48 -5.27 22.23 -4.48
N VAL A 49 -4.88 20.98 -4.64
CA VAL A 49 -5.47 19.84 -3.92
C VAL A 49 -4.40 18.98 -3.28
N THR A 50 -4.68 18.48 -2.09
CA THR A 50 -3.83 17.48 -1.42
C THR A 50 -4.17 16.09 -1.96
N GLY A 51 -3.17 15.40 -2.52
CA GLY A 51 -3.33 14.02 -2.97
C GLY A 51 -3.55 13.05 -1.79
N ILE A 52 -4.44 12.08 -1.97
CA ILE A 52 -4.74 10.99 -1.05
C ILE A 52 -4.09 9.70 -1.56
N PRO A 53 -2.99 9.24 -0.93
CA PRO A 53 -2.32 8.02 -1.36
C PRO A 53 -3.22 6.78 -1.19
N GLY A 54 -3.21 5.88 -2.18
CA GLY A 54 -3.98 4.62 -2.13
C GLY A 54 -5.48 4.78 -2.44
N CYS A 55 -5.92 5.95 -2.88
CA CYS A 55 -7.28 6.20 -3.32
C CYS A 55 -7.47 5.83 -4.80
N THR A 56 -8.46 4.98 -5.09
CA THR A 56 -8.84 4.61 -6.46
C THR A 56 -9.97 5.47 -7.02
N GLN A 57 -10.78 6.08 -6.16
CA GLN A 57 -11.81 7.03 -6.58
C GLN A 57 -11.83 8.22 -5.64
N CYS A 58 -11.39 9.38 -6.13
CA CYS A 58 -11.45 10.64 -5.39
C CYS A 58 -12.35 11.67 -6.09
N THR A 59 -13.00 12.50 -5.29
CA THR A 59 -13.89 13.56 -5.76
C THR A 59 -13.57 14.85 -5.00
N TYR A 60 -14.03 15.99 -5.50
CA TYR A 60 -13.95 17.24 -4.76
C TYR A 60 -14.88 17.20 -3.55
N ALA A 61 -14.35 17.45 -2.35
CA ALA A 61 -15.17 17.53 -1.14
C ALA A 61 -16.22 18.67 -1.23
N ALA A 62 -15.88 19.74 -1.93
CA ALA A 62 -16.79 20.78 -2.39
C ALA A 62 -16.27 21.42 -3.68
N ALA A 63 -17.16 22.01 -4.48
CA ALA A 63 -16.83 22.62 -5.79
C ALA A 63 -15.74 23.72 -5.77
N ARG A 64 -15.36 24.22 -4.59
CA ARG A 64 -14.25 25.16 -4.37
C ARG A 64 -13.31 24.75 -3.24
N ALA A 65 -13.40 23.51 -2.75
CA ALA A 65 -12.50 23.04 -1.71
C ALA A 65 -11.18 22.61 -2.33
N SER A 66 -10.09 23.00 -1.69
CA SER A 66 -8.73 22.46 -1.89
C SER A 66 -8.57 21.04 -1.34
N THR A 67 -9.68 20.39 -0.98
CA THR A 67 -9.71 19.11 -0.29
C THR A 67 -10.40 18.10 -1.19
N LEU A 68 -9.70 17.00 -1.47
CA LEU A 68 -10.28 15.83 -2.12
C LEU A 68 -10.90 14.93 -1.05
N LYS A 69 -11.99 14.26 -1.42
CA LYS A 69 -12.60 13.16 -0.68
C LYS A 69 -12.34 11.87 -1.42
N CYS A 70 -11.72 10.90 -0.76
CA CYS A 70 -11.72 9.56 -1.30
C CYS A 70 -13.08 8.89 -1.05
N THR A 71 -13.58 8.14 -2.03
CA THR A 71 -14.83 7.35 -1.92
C THR A 71 -14.55 5.85 -2.06
N ALA A 72 -13.50 5.49 -2.81
CA ALA A 72 -13.02 4.12 -2.91
C ALA A 72 -11.51 4.07 -2.75
N CYS A 73 -11.05 3.16 -1.89
CA CYS A 73 -9.64 2.87 -1.70
C CYS A 73 -9.24 1.62 -2.49
N GLY A 74 -7.98 1.57 -2.91
CA GLY A 74 -7.41 0.40 -3.55
C GLY A 74 -7.30 -0.79 -2.61
N SER A 75 -7.04 -1.96 -3.18
CA SER A 75 -6.79 -3.20 -2.43
C SER A 75 -5.63 -3.01 -1.43
N GLY A 76 -5.92 -3.25 -0.14
CA GLY A 76 -4.96 -3.03 0.96
C GLY A 76 -5.11 -1.67 1.67
N TYR A 77 -6.06 -0.83 1.25
CA TYR A 77 -6.39 0.44 1.90
C TYR A 77 -7.84 0.44 2.38
N LYS A 78 -8.08 1.03 3.54
CA LYS A 78 -9.42 1.20 4.13
C LYS A 78 -9.79 2.67 4.10
N LEU A 79 -11.04 2.95 3.75
CA LEU A 79 -11.60 4.29 3.87
C LEU A 79 -11.72 4.65 5.36
N GLU A 80 -11.05 5.72 5.76
CA GLU A 80 -11.09 6.30 7.10
C GLU A 80 -11.40 7.79 6.95
N GLY A 81 -12.67 8.15 7.16
CA GLY A 81 -13.18 9.47 6.84
C GLY A 81 -13.01 9.83 5.36
N GLU A 82 -12.13 10.79 5.07
CA GLU A 82 -11.92 11.36 3.74
C GLU A 82 -10.63 10.85 3.07
N THR A 83 -9.87 9.99 3.77
CA THR A 83 -8.55 9.49 3.36
C THR A 83 -8.51 7.97 3.33
N CYS A 84 -7.65 7.42 2.47
CA CYS A 84 -7.31 6.01 2.47
C CYS A 84 -6.16 5.78 3.42
N VAL A 85 -6.44 5.21 4.58
CA VAL A 85 -5.38 4.66 5.41
C VAL A 85 -5.02 3.30 4.85
N SER A 86 -3.74 2.95 4.86
CA SER A 86 -3.37 1.56 4.61
C SER A 86 -4.16 0.74 5.62
N SER A 87 -4.99 -0.17 5.11
CA SER A 87 -5.53 -1.23 5.92
C SER A 87 -4.32 -2.08 6.20
N SER A 88 -3.57 -1.69 7.25
CA SER A 88 -2.86 -2.64 8.07
C SER A 88 -3.97 -3.54 8.61
N THR A 89 -4.43 -4.44 7.73
CA THR A 89 -4.75 -5.80 8.10
C THR A 89 -3.58 -6.14 8.98
N ASN A 90 -3.81 -5.98 10.28
CA ASN A 90 -2.94 -6.45 11.31
C ASN A 90 -2.69 -7.88 10.88
N LYS A 91 -1.55 -8.11 10.24
CA LYS A 91 -1.06 -9.44 9.95
C LYS A 91 -0.52 -10.04 11.25
N SER A 92 -1.26 -9.81 12.34
CA SER A 92 -1.49 -10.77 13.41
C SER A 92 -2.07 -12.09 12.87
N GLY A 93 -2.49 -12.13 11.60
CA GLY A 93 -2.63 -13.37 10.82
C GLY A 93 -1.30 -13.82 10.21
N LEU A 94 -0.45 -14.41 11.05
CA LEU A 94 0.51 -15.48 10.74
C LEU A 94 1.10 -15.47 9.31
N SER A 95 2.39 -15.18 9.19
CA SER A 95 3.19 -16.00 8.30
C SER A 95 3.21 -17.41 8.90
N THR A 96 2.16 -18.19 8.62
CA THR A 96 2.17 -19.65 8.81
C THR A 96 3.24 -20.30 7.90
N GLY A 97 3.97 -19.51 7.11
CA GLY A 97 5.16 -19.90 6.36
C GLY A 97 6.51 -19.51 6.98
N ALA A 98 6.55 -18.95 8.21
CA ALA A 98 7.81 -18.70 8.95
C ALA A 98 7.92 -19.55 10.24
N ILE A 99 6.82 -20.14 10.71
CA ILE A 99 6.81 -21.04 11.86
C ILE A 99 6.89 -22.48 11.33
N ALA A 100 7.99 -22.79 10.65
CA ALA A 100 8.39 -24.16 10.33
C ALA A 100 9.93 -24.33 10.40
N GLY A 101 10.62 -23.47 11.16
CA GLY A 101 12.09 -23.47 11.24
C GLY A 101 12.70 -23.56 12.63
N ILE A 102 11.91 -23.56 13.71
CA ILE A 102 12.46 -23.49 15.08
C ILE A 102 12.52 -24.88 15.76
N SER A 103 11.82 -25.89 15.25
CA SER A 103 11.81 -27.23 15.86
C SER A 103 13.08 -28.05 15.62
N VAL A 104 13.82 -27.79 14.54
CA VAL A 104 15.03 -28.57 14.22
C VAL A 104 16.23 -28.14 15.06
N ALA A 105 16.37 -26.84 15.35
CA ALA A 105 17.47 -26.34 16.18
C ALA A 105 17.40 -26.90 17.61
N ALA A 106 16.21 -26.98 18.21
CA ALA A 106 16.03 -27.57 19.53
C ALA A 106 16.38 -29.07 19.55
N VAL A 107 15.97 -29.85 18.53
CA VAL A 107 16.29 -31.28 18.45
C VAL A 107 17.79 -31.52 18.23
N VAL A 108 18.47 -30.68 17.42
CA VAL A 108 19.93 -30.78 17.24
C VAL A 108 20.67 -30.39 18.52
N VAL A 109 20.20 -29.37 19.24
CA VAL A 109 20.80 -28.97 20.53
C VAL A 109 20.58 -30.07 21.58
N VAL A 110 19.36 -30.62 21.71
CA VAL A 110 19.07 -31.70 22.66
C VAL A 110 19.78 -33.00 22.25
N GLY A 111 19.78 -33.37 20.98
CA GLY A 111 20.49 -34.54 20.47
C GLY A 111 22.00 -34.42 20.59
N GLY A 112 22.56 -33.23 20.34
CA GLY A 112 23.97 -32.92 20.54
C GLY A 112 24.38 -32.92 22.01
N LEU A 113 23.56 -32.36 22.91
CA LEU A 113 23.79 -32.42 24.35
C LEU A 113 23.71 -33.86 24.87
N VAL A 114 22.69 -34.63 24.49
CA VAL A 114 22.53 -36.02 24.94
C VAL A 114 23.66 -36.91 24.37
N GLY A 115 24.05 -36.70 23.11
CA GLY A 115 25.19 -37.40 22.50
C GLY A 115 26.52 -37.05 23.17
N PHE A 116 26.75 -35.76 23.45
CA PHE A 116 27.93 -35.28 24.17
C PHE A 116 27.95 -35.80 25.62
N LEU A 117 26.81 -35.83 26.33
CA LEU A 117 26.71 -36.43 27.66
C LEU A 117 26.94 -37.93 27.63
N CYS A 118 26.42 -38.65 26.63
CA CYS A 118 26.61 -40.10 26.53
C CYS A 118 28.08 -40.45 26.23
N TRP A 119 28.73 -39.74 25.30
CA TRP A 119 30.17 -39.90 25.05
C TRP A 119 30.99 -39.48 26.26
N TRP A 120 30.70 -38.33 26.87
CA TRP A 120 31.43 -37.84 28.03
C TRP A 120 31.27 -38.77 29.24
N PHE A 121 30.07 -39.29 29.53
CA PHE A 121 29.89 -40.17 30.68
C PHE A 121 30.47 -41.57 30.43
N VAL A 122 30.38 -42.09 29.21
CA VAL A 122 30.95 -43.39 28.84
C VAL A 122 32.48 -43.33 28.74
N CYS A 123 33.06 -42.24 28.22
CA CYS A 123 34.52 -42.09 28.09
C CYS A 123 35.21 -41.50 29.33
N ARG A 124 34.48 -40.82 30.24
CA ARG A 124 35.03 -40.19 31.45
C ARG A 124 34.65 -40.91 32.75
N GLY A 125 33.73 -41.87 32.69
CA GLY A 125 33.36 -42.78 33.79
C GLY A 125 34.18 -44.07 33.87
N LYS A 126 35.20 -44.22 33.02
CA LYS A 126 36.06 -45.40 32.92
C LYS A 126 37.51 -44.89 32.97
N ALA A 127 38.45 -45.36 33.81
CA ALA A 127 38.68 -46.74 34.23
C ALA A 127 38.58 -47.74 33.06
#